data_AF-D1AVJ2-F1
#
_entry.id   AF-D1AVJ2-F1
#
_cell.length_a   1.000
_cell.length_b   1.000
_cell.length_c   1.000
_cell.angle_alpha   90.00
_cell.angle_beta   90.00
_cell.angle_gamma   90.00
#
_symmetry.space_group_name_H-M   'P 1'
#
loop_
_entity.id
_entity.type
_entity.pdbx_description
1 polymer ?
#
loop_
_entity_poly.entity_id
_entity_poly.type
_entity_poly.pdbx_seq_one_letter_code
_entity_poly.pdbx_strand_id
1 'polypeptide(L)'
;MHKTKLKIIYYFFIFIPLYFFLILNGFNNLSSIIIAITTLIINIYLLYLEFLKIINKMQFKKISSSDSFLHSLYFLSFIVLILGVFLENLEVIRLGFAIYLFALIFVNMGTVYYDDKTIILGSDIIIRENISNIEMKNGSIFIEYDNGVKRKMKFFTKVRTQNIFNFLKEL
;
A
#
# COMPACT_ATOMS: atom_id res chain seq x y z
N MET A 1 -11.24 9.31 8.35
CA MET A 1 -11.96 8.10 8.84
C MET A 1 -12.74 7.35 7.77
N HIS A 2 -13.63 7.97 6.97
CA HIS A 2 -14.40 7.23 5.95
C HIS A 2 -13.53 6.52 4.89
N LYS A 3 -12.46 7.15 4.41
CA LYS A 3 -11.52 6.55 3.45
C LYS A 3 -10.82 5.28 3.99
N THR A 4 -10.39 5.31 5.25
CA THR A 4 -9.78 4.18 5.97
C THR A 4 -10.74 3.00 6.07
N LYS A 5 -12.00 3.27 6.45
CA LYS A 5 -13.05 2.23 6.50
C LYS A 5 -13.31 1.57 5.14
N LEU A 6 -13.35 2.37 4.06
CA LEU A 6 -13.53 1.85 2.70
C LEU A 6 -12.35 0.95 2.29
N LYS A 7 -11.11 1.34 2.60
CA LYS A 7 -9.91 0.54 2.32
C LYS A 7 -9.93 -0.81 3.05
N ILE A 8 -10.33 -0.82 4.32
CA ILE A 8 -10.48 -2.07 5.09
C ILE A 8 -11.42 -3.04 4.39
N ILE A 9 -12.57 -2.55 3.90
CA ILE A 9 -13.53 -3.39 3.15
C ILE A 9 -12.86 -4.00 1.92
N TYR A 10 -12.14 -3.21 1.12
CA TYR A 10 -11.43 -3.73 -0.05
C TYR A 10 -10.40 -4.81 0.30
N TYR A 11 -9.62 -4.61 1.36
CA TYR A 11 -8.60 -5.57 1.79
C TYR A 11 -9.21 -6.87 2.32
N PHE A 12 -10.33 -6.81 3.03
CA PHE A 12 -11.07 -8.01 3.43
C PHE A 12 -11.70 -8.73 2.23
N PHE A 13 -12.28 -7.99 1.29
CA PHE A 13 -12.94 -8.59 0.13
C PHE A 13 -12.01 -9.42 -0.74
N ILE A 14 -10.70 -9.12 -0.75
CA ILE A 14 -9.69 -9.85 -1.51
C ILE A 14 -9.47 -11.28 -1.01
N PHE A 15 -9.83 -11.60 0.23
CA PHE A 15 -9.73 -12.99 0.73
C PHE A 15 -10.67 -13.94 -0.01
N ILE A 16 -11.83 -13.47 -0.48
CA ILE A 16 -12.81 -14.28 -1.21
C ILE A 16 -12.21 -14.81 -2.54
N PRO A 17 -11.78 -13.96 -3.50
CA PRO A 17 -11.19 -14.46 -4.74
C PRO A 17 -9.86 -15.19 -4.51
N LEU A 18 -9.12 -14.90 -3.43
CA LEU A 18 -7.91 -15.66 -3.09
C LEU A 18 -8.23 -17.13 -2.77
N TYR A 19 -9.30 -17.36 -2.01
CA TYR A 19 -9.77 -18.70 -1.69
C TYR A 19 -10.18 -19.47 -2.96
N PHE A 20 -10.99 -18.85 -3.83
CA PHE A 20 -11.39 -19.46 -5.10
C PHE A 20 -10.18 -19.73 -6.01
N PHE A 21 -9.23 -18.81 -6.07
CA PHE A 21 -8.02 -18.99 -6.86
C PHE A 21 -7.21 -20.21 -6.42
N LEU A 22 -7.05 -20.43 -5.11
CA LEU A 22 -6.34 -21.59 -4.57
C LEU A 22 -7.07 -22.90 -4.87
N ILE A 23 -8.41 -22.91 -4.75
CA ILE A 23 -9.24 -24.08 -5.02
C ILE A 23 -9.23 -24.45 -6.51
N LEU A 24 -9.51 -23.48 -7.38
CA LEU A 24 -9.56 -23.71 -8.83
C LEU A 24 -8.19 -24.15 -9.39
N ASN A 25 -7.10 -23.66 -8.79
CA ASN A 25 -5.75 -24.06 -9.15
C ASN A 25 -5.33 -25.43 -8.56
N GLY A 26 -6.16 -26.02 -7.68
CA GLY A 26 -5.92 -27.32 -7.06
C GLY A 26 -4.58 -27.45 -6.33
N PHE A 27 -3.98 -26.33 -5.91
CA PHE A 27 -2.61 -26.27 -5.36
C PHE A 27 -1.51 -26.87 -6.25
N ASN A 28 -1.76 -27.06 -7.54
CA ASN A 28 -0.82 -27.77 -8.44
C ASN A 28 0.21 -26.84 -9.10
N ASN A 29 0.01 -25.52 -9.02
CA ASN A 29 0.90 -24.53 -9.63
C ASN A 29 1.59 -23.64 -8.58
N LEU A 30 2.89 -23.84 -8.41
CA LEU A 30 3.74 -23.10 -7.46
C LEU A 30 3.68 -21.58 -7.68
N SER A 31 3.67 -21.11 -8.94
CA SER A 31 3.62 -19.67 -9.25
C SER A 31 2.32 -19.03 -8.74
N SER A 32 1.21 -19.76 -8.85
CA SER A 32 -0.09 -19.31 -8.36
C SER A 32 -0.16 -19.33 -6.83
N ILE A 33 0.43 -20.34 -6.19
CA ILE A 33 0.54 -20.35 -4.72
C ILE A 33 1.34 -19.14 -4.22
N ILE A 34 2.46 -18.83 -4.86
CA ILE A 34 3.29 -17.67 -4.51
C ILE A 34 2.50 -16.37 -4.65
N ILE A 35 1.75 -16.18 -5.76
CA ILE A 35 0.90 -15.00 -5.95
C ILE A 35 -0.15 -14.90 -4.84
N ALA A 36 -0.80 -16.02 -4.50
CA ALA A 36 -1.83 -16.05 -3.47
C ALA A 36 -1.26 -15.68 -2.08
N ILE A 37 -0.16 -16.32 -1.68
CA ILE A 37 0.51 -16.05 -0.39
C ILE A 37 1.02 -14.61 -0.34
N THR A 38 1.65 -14.12 -1.40
CA THR A 38 2.15 -12.74 -1.47
C THR A 38 1.01 -11.74 -1.32
N THR A 39 -0.10 -11.95 -2.04
CA THR A 39 -1.29 -11.11 -1.95
C THR A 39 -1.91 -11.17 -0.55
N LEU A 40 -1.94 -12.35 0.10
CA LEU A 40 -2.41 -12.53 1.47
C LEU A 40 -1.58 -11.72 2.47
N ILE A 41 -0.26 -11.88 2.45
CA ILE A 41 0.67 -11.19 3.36
C ILE A 41 0.55 -9.67 3.19
N ILE A 42 0.52 -9.21 1.95
CA ILE A 42 0.34 -7.78 1.63
C ILE A 42 -0.98 -7.26 2.22
N ASN A 43 -2.09 -7.97 2.05
CA ASN A 43 -3.39 -7.53 2.58
C ASN A 43 -3.41 -7.49 4.11
N ILE A 44 -2.82 -8.48 4.78
CA ILE A 44 -2.67 -8.48 6.24
C ILE A 44 -1.87 -7.25 6.69
N TYR A 45 -0.75 -6.96 6.03
CA TYR A 45 0.07 -5.80 6.36
C TYR A 45 -0.67 -4.48 6.15
N LEU A 46 -1.44 -4.35 5.07
CA LEU A 46 -2.23 -3.15 4.80
C LEU A 46 -3.36 -2.98 5.81
N LEU A 47 -4.05 -4.07 6.18
CA LEU A 47 -5.05 -4.04 7.24
C LEU A 47 -4.43 -3.56 8.56
N TYR A 48 -3.26 -4.09 8.92
CA TYR A 48 -2.49 -3.63 10.08
C TYR A 48 -2.23 -2.11 10.03
N LEU A 49 -1.78 -1.59 8.88
CA LEU A 49 -1.59 -0.14 8.72
C LEU A 49 -2.89 0.65 8.86
N GLU A 50 -4.02 0.17 8.33
CA GLU A 50 -5.31 0.84 8.52
C GLU A 50 -5.77 0.80 9.99
N PHE A 51 -5.52 -0.29 10.71
CA PHE A 51 -5.79 -0.36 12.14
C PHE A 51 -4.94 0.62 12.95
N LEU A 52 -3.63 0.72 12.67
CA LEU A 52 -2.76 1.72 13.31
C LEU A 52 -3.28 3.14 13.13
N LYS A 53 -3.72 3.49 11.92
CA LYS A 53 -4.29 4.82 11.63
C LYS A 53 -5.52 5.13 12.49
N ILE A 54 -6.37 4.12 12.72
CA ILE A 54 -7.59 4.24 13.54
C ILE A 54 -7.24 4.37 15.02
N ILE A 55 -6.42 3.46 15.53
CA ILE A 55 -6.06 3.39 16.95
C ILE A 55 -5.39 4.70 17.39
N ASN A 56 -4.45 5.19 16.60
CA ASN A 56 -3.69 6.40 16.92
C ASN A 56 -4.39 7.70 16.48
N LYS A 57 -5.59 7.62 15.89
CA LYS A 57 -6.34 8.78 15.36
C LYS A 57 -5.47 9.67 14.47
N MET A 58 -4.66 9.06 13.60
CA MET A 58 -3.68 9.77 12.77
C MET A 58 -4.33 10.82 11.86
N GLN A 59 -3.65 11.95 11.71
CA GLN A 59 -4.02 12.99 10.77
C GLN A 59 -3.66 12.60 9.34
N PHE A 60 -4.43 13.07 8.37
CA PHE A 60 -4.23 12.78 6.95
C PHE A 60 -3.73 14.01 6.20
N LYS A 61 -2.61 13.90 5.49
CA LYS A 61 -2.14 14.91 4.52
C LYS A 61 -1.95 14.26 3.16
N LYS A 62 -2.57 14.86 2.14
CA LYS A 62 -2.39 14.45 0.74
C LYS A 62 -1.21 15.21 0.16
N ILE A 63 -0.17 14.49 -0.26
CA ILE A 63 1.09 15.08 -0.73
C ILE A 63 1.25 14.96 -2.26
N SER A 64 0.48 14.05 -2.90
CA SER A 64 0.40 14.00 -4.37
C SER A 64 -0.97 13.59 -4.91
N SER A 65 -1.20 13.91 -6.17
CA SER A 65 -2.43 13.66 -6.92
C SER A 65 -2.45 12.26 -7.54
N SER A 66 -3.10 11.30 -6.88
CA SER A 66 -3.48 10.04 -7.55
C SER A 66 -4.60 9.23 -6.86
N ASP A 67 -5.28 9.77 -5.84
CA ASP A 67 -6.34 9.03 -5.12
C ASP A 67 -7.44 8.52 -6.06
N SER A 68 -7.89 9.30 -7.06
CA SER A 68 -8.95 8.88 -7.99
C SER A 68 -8.51 7.74 -8.90
N PHE A 69 -7.34 7.85 -9.50
CA PHE A 69 -6.75 6.81 -10.34
C PHE A 69 -6.57 5.48 -9.59
N LEU A 70 -6.22 5.54 -8.30
CA LEU A 70 -6.14 4.36 -7.44
C LEU A 70 -7.47 3.64 -7.30
N HIS A 71 -8.52 4.39 -6.95
CA HIS A 71 -9.83 3.82 -6.71
C HIS A 71 -10.40 3.23 -8.01
N SER A 72 -10.12 3.85 -9.16
CA SER A 72 -10.46 3.28 -10.47
C SER A 72 -9.78 1.94 -10.72
N LEU A 73 -8.48 1.80 -10.40
CA LEU A 73 -7.77 0.52 -10.56
C LEU A 73 -8.23 -0.54 -9.57
N TYR A 74 -8.50 -0.19 -8.31
CA TYR A 74 -9.07 -1.13 -7.33
C TYR A 74 -10.47 -1.57 -7.75
N PHE A 75 -11.30 -0.66 -8.25
CA PHE A 75 -12.62 -0.99 -8.75
C PHE A 75 -12.55 -1.90 -9.98
N LEU A 76 -11.65 -1.62 -10.92
CA LEU A 76 -11.42 -2.47 -12.08
C LEU A 76 -10.95 -3.87 -11.68
N SER A 77 -9.96 -3.95 -10.77
CA SER A 77 -9.50 -5.22 -10.23
C SER A 77 -10.64 -6.01 -9.58
N PHE A 78 -11.49 -5.34 -8.79
CA PHE A 78 -12.62 -5.96 -8.15
C PHE A 78 -13.62 -6.55 -9.15
N ILE A 79 -13.98 -5.82 -10.21
CA ILE A 79 -14.84 -6.33 -11.28
C ILE A 79 -14.22 -7.56 -11.94
N VAL A 80 -12.92 -7.48 -12.31
CA VAL A 80 -12.21 -8.59 -12.96
C VAL A 80 -12.16 -9.83 -12.06
N LEU A 81 -11.92 -9.65 -10.76
CA LEU A 81 -11.91 -10.75 -9.80
C LEU A 81 -13.29 -11.40 -9.66
N ILE A 82 -14.37 -10.61 -9.59
CA ILE A 82 -15.74 -11.16 -9.54
C ILE A 82 -16.06 -11.94 -10.81
N LEU A 83 -15.76 -11.38 -11.98
CA LEU A 83 -16.01 -12.05 -13.26
C LEU A 83 -15.18 -13.34 -13.37
N GLY A 84 -13.92 -13.32 -12.93
CA GLY A 84 -13.06 -14.49 -12.93
C GLY A 84 -13.58 -15.60 -12.03
N VAL A 85 -14.07 -15.28 -10.83
CA VAL A 85 -14.70 -16.25 -9.93
C VAL A 85 -15.99 -16.79 -10.53
N PHE A 86 -16.86 -15.92 -11.07
CA PHE A 86 -18.13 -16.32 -11.67
C PHE A 86 -17.97 -17.22 -12.90
N LEU A 87 -16.95 -16.96 -13.72
CA LEU A 87 -16.63 -17.74 -14.93
C LEU A 87 -15.68 -18.92 -14.66
N GLU A 88 -15.27 -19.12 -13.40
CA GLU A 88 -14.26 -20.10 -12.99
C GLU A 88 -12.96 -20.04 -13.82
N ASN A 89 -12.58 -18.83 -14.25
CA ASN A 89 -11.46 -18.61 -15.15
C ASN A 89 -10.21 -18.12 -14.40
N LEU A 90 -9.23 -19.00 -14.25
CA LEU A 90 -7.98 -18.73 -13.54
C LEU A 90 -7.17 -17.57 -14.14
N GLU A 91 -7.13 -17.41 -15.46
CA GLU A 91 -6.37 -16.33 -16.10
C GLU A 91 -7.01 -14.96 -15.84
N VAL A 92 -8.34 -14.92 -15.81
CA VAL A 92 -9.09 -13.71 -15.45
C VAL A 92 -8.85 -13.35 -13.98
N ILE A 93 -8.87 -14.34 -13.07
CA ILE A 93 -8.55 -14.11 -11.65
C ILE A 93 -7.10 -13.61 -11.48
N ARG A 94 -6.13 -14.21 -12.19
CA ARG A 94 -4.73 -13.76 -12.19
C ARG A 94 -4.59 -12.32 -12.66
N LEU A 95 -5.28 -11.95 -13.74
CA LEU A 95 -5.31 -10.58 -14.24
C LEU A 95 -5.87 -9.62 -13.18
N GLY A 96 -6.95 -10.02 -12.50
CA GLY A 96 -7.54 -9.25 -11.40
C GLY A 96 -6.53 -8.97 -10.28
N PHE A 97 -5.77 -9.98 -9.86
CA PHE A 97 -4.70 -9.82 -8.87
C PHE A 97 -3.52 -8.98 -9.38
N ALA A 98 -3.13 -9.13 -10.64
CA ALA A 98 -2.07 -8.32 -11.24
C ALA A 98 -2.44 -6.83 -11.23
N ILE A 99 -3.68 -6.49 -11.60
CA ILE A 99 -4.20 -5.11 -11.54
C ILE A 99 -4.20 -4.60 -10.09
N TYR A 100 -4.65 -5.43 -9.14
CA TYR A 100 -4.65 -5.06 -7.71
C TYR A 100 -3.24 -4.73 -7.20
N LEU A 101 -2.28 -5.63 -7.43
CA LEU A 101 -0.90 -5.46 -6.98
C LEU A 101 -0.22 -4.28 -7.66
N PHE A 102 -0.49 -4.07 -8.95
CA PHE A 102 -0.02 -2.90 -9.69
C PHE A 102 -0.55 -1.59 -9.07
N ALA A 103 -1.85 -1.53 -8.79
CA ALA A 103 -2.46 -0.38 -8.12
C ALA A 103 -1.82 -0.10 -6.75
N LEU A 104 -1.50 -1.15 -6.01
CA LEU A 104 -0.85 -1.05 -4.71
C LEU A 104 0.55 -0.43 -4.78
N ILE A 105 1.41 -0.95 -5.67
CA ILE A 105 2.82 -0.58 -5.78
C ILE A 105 2.97 0.88 -6.24
N PHE A 106 2.19 1.31 -7.23
CA PHE A 106 2.39 2.61 -7.86
C PHE A 106 1.77 3.78 -7.09
N VAL A 107 0.68 3.54 -6.36
CA VAL A 107 -0.23 4.62 -6.01
C VAL A 107 -0.28 4.91 -4.51
N ASN A 108 0.16 3.98 -3.65
CA ASN A 108 0.16 4.22 -2.20
C ASN A 108 1.26 5.21 -1.74
N MET A 109 2.23 5.56 -2.59
CA MET A 109 3.35 6.45 -2.24
C MET A 109 3.00 7.96 -2.15
N GLY A 110 1.72 8.33 -2.16
CA GLY A 110 1.26 9.73 -2.25
C GLY A 110 0.44 10.27 -1.08
N THR A 111 0.07 9.40 -0.13
CA THR A 111 -0.74 9.72 1.03
C THR A 111 0.06 9.55 2.30
N VAL A 112 -0.01 10.55 3.18
CA VAL A 112 0.61 10.48 4.50
C VAL A 112 -0.47 10.46 5.57
N TYR A 113 -0.30 9.53 6.50
CA TYR A 113 -0.97 9.53 7.78
C TYR A 113 0.08 9.75 8.87
N TYR A 114 -0.17 10.62 9.83
CA TYR A 114 0.83 10.94 10.85
C TYR A 114 0.21 11.31 12.18
N ASP A 115 0.95 11.03 13.24
CA ASP A 115 0.75 11.55 14.59
C ASP A 115 2.08 12.13 15.10
N ASP A 116 2.18 12.41 16.40
CA ASP A 116 3.39 12.99 16.99
C ASP A 116 4.58 12.02 17.00
N LYS A 117 4.32 10.70 16.93
CA LYS A 117 5.34 9.65 17.08
C LYS A 117 5.64 8.90 15.78
N THR A 118 4.66 8.76 14.90
CA THR A 118 4.69 7.85 13.77
C THR A 118 4.13 8.51 12.51
N ILE A 119 4.77 8.23 11.38
CA ILE A 119 4.31 8.61 10.05
C ILE A 119 4.16 7.33 9.22
N ILE A 120 2.98 7.14 8.64
CA ILE A 120 2.70 6.12 7.63
C ILE A 120 2.64 6.79 6.25
N LEU A 121 3.67 6.54 5.44
CA LEU A 121 3.77 6.99 4.06
C LEU A 121 3.54 5.80 3.13
N GLY A 122 2.32 5.69 2.61
CA GLY A 122 1.91 4.51 1.84
C GLY A 122 1.98 3.23 2.68
N SER A 123 2.94 2.36 2.37
CA SER A 123 3.23 1.13 3.12
C SER A 123 4.39 1.29 4.11
N ASP A 124 5.10 2.42 4.12
CA ASP A 124 6.25 2.64 4.98
C ASP A 124 5.85 3.26 6.32
N ILE A 125 6.30 2.66 7.42
CA ILE A 125 6.19 3.22 8.78
C ILE A 125 7.51 3.92 9.12
N ILE A 126 7.46 5.18 9.53
CA ILE A 126 8.59 6.00 9.97
C ILE A 126 8.34 6.41 11.42
N ILE A 127 9.32 6.20 12.30
CA ILE A 127 9.25 6.57 13.72
C ILE A 127 9.76 8.01 13.83
N ARG A 128 8.85 8.98 13.91
CA ARG A 128 9.15 10.41 13.93
C ARG A 128 9.93 10.83 15.17
N GLU A 129 9.57 10.27 16.33
CA GLU A 129 10.13 10.66 17.64
C GLU A 129 11.65 10.45 17.76
N ASN A 130 12.24 9.60 16.91
CA ASN A 130 13.66 9.26 16.95
C ASN A 130 14.44 9.82 15.75
N ILE A 131 13.86 10.74 14.96
CA ILE A 131 14.55 11.31 13.79
C ILE A 131 15.55 12.37 14.25
N SER A 132 16.81 12.16 13.94
CA SER A 132 17.90 13.11 14.23
C SER A 132 18.15 14.07 13.08
N ASN A 133 18.09 13.59 11.83
CA ASN A 133 18.33 14.39 10.64
C ASN A 133 17.58 13.86 9.42
N ILE A 134 17.24 14.77 8.50
CA ILE A 134 16.60 14.46 7.23
C ILE A 134 17.33 15.21 6.13
N GLU A 135 17.80 14.49 5.11
CA GLU A 135 18.53 15.06 3.97
C GLU A 135 17.97 14.54 2.66
N MET A 136 18.17 15.30 1.59
CA MET A 136 17.85 14.86 0.23
C MET A 136 19.11 14.87 -0.63
N LYS A 137 19.47 13.71 -1.18
CA LYS A 137 20.65 13.54 -2.06
C LYS A 137 20.28 12.66 -3.25
N ASN A 138 20.68 13.05 -4.46
CA ASN A 138 20.46 12.29 -5.70
C ASN A 138 19.00 11.84 -5.91
N GLY A 139 18.03 12.72 -5.60
CA GLY A 139 16.60 12.43 -5.74
C GLY A 139 16.04 11.38 -4.78
N SER A 140 16.79 11.05 -3.71
CA SER A 140 16.36 10.19 -2.60
C SER A 140 16.33 10.97 -1.29
N ILE A 141 15.43 10.60 -0.39
CA ILE A 141 15.36 11.13 0.97
C ILE A 141 16.13 10.17 1.89
N PHE A 142 16.96 10.73 2.76
CA PHE A 142 17.70 10.02 3.79
C PHE A 142 17.18 10.49 5.14
N ILE A 143 16.73 9.55 5.96
CA ILE A 143 16.29 9.78 7.34
C ILE A 143 17.32 9.10 8.23
N GLU A 144 17.96 9.88 9.09
CA GLU A 144 18.85 9.39 10.14
C GLU A 144 18.11 9.41 11.45
N TYR A 145 18.23 8.31 12.21
CA TYR A 145 17.63 8.16 13.52
C TYR A 145 18.69 8.35 14.61
N ASP A 146 18.26 8.66 15.83
CA ASP A 146 19.13 8.88 16.99
C ASP A 146 20.02 7.67 17.32
N ASN A 147 19.56 6.46 16.98
CA ASN A 147 20.33 5.22 17.14
C ASN A 147 21.35 4.96 16.02
N GLY A 148 21.57 5.93 15.12
CA GLY A 148 22.51 5.84 14.00
C GLY A 148 21.99 5.07 12.78
N VAL A 149 20.78 4.50 12.83
CA VAL A 149 20.17 3.86 11.66
C VAL A 149 19.88 4.91 10.59
N LYS A 150 20.21 4.59 9.33
CA LYS A 150 19.90 5.45 8.18
C LYS A 150 18.95 4.73 7.24
N ARG A 151 17.84 5.37 6.91
CA ARG A 151 16.87 4.87 5.92
C ARG A 151 16.93 5.72 4.66
N LYS A 152 17.06 5.05 3.52
CA LYS A 152 16.94 5.67 2.19
C LYS A 152 15.56 5.41 1.61
N MET A 153 14.90 6.45 1.13
CA MET A 153 13.61 6.38 0.45
C MET A 153 13.73 6.96 -0.95
N LYS A 154 13.22 6.23 -1.95
CA LYS A 154 13.21 6.65 -3.36
C LYS A 154 11.78 6.64 -3.87
N PHE A 155 11.40 7.70 -4.57
CA PHE A 155 10.08 7.82 -5.18
C PHE A 155 10.20 7.92 -6.70
N PHE A 156 9.11 7.59 -7.40
CA PHE A 156 9.07 7.56 -8.86
C PHE A 156 9.33 8.91 -9.52
N THR A 157 8.88 10.02 -8.92
CA THR A 157 9.02 11.35 -9.52
C THR A 157 9.76 12.30 -8.58
N LYS A 158 10.60 13.16 -9.17
CA LYS A 158 11.34 14.19 -8.42
C LYS A 158 10.42 15.13 -7.66
N VAL A 159 9.28 15.51 -8.26
CA VAL A 159 8.25 16.35 -7.63
C VAL A 159 7.67 15.67 -6.37
N ARG A 160 7.35 14.37 -6.45
CA ARG A 160 6.85 13.61 -5.29
C ARG A 160 7.92 13.52 -4.20
N THR A 161 9.17 13.22 -4.55
CA THR A 161 10.29 13.22 -3.59
C THR A 161 10.40 14.57 -2.88
N GLN A 162 10.36 15.68 -3.62
CA GLN A 162 10.47 17.02 -3.04
C GLN A 162 9.32 17.32 -2.07
N ASN A 163 8.08 17.02 -2.45
CA ASN A 163 6.91 17.29 -1.61
C ASN A 163 6.96 16.49 -0.30
N ILE A 164 7.42 15.24 -0.35
CA ILE A 164 7.58 14.40 0.84
C ILE A 164 8.72 14.92 1.71
N PHE A 165 9.85 15.33 1.11
CA PHE A 165 10.96 15.92 1.85
C PHE A 165 10.55 17.19 2.58
N ASN A 166 9.87 18.11 1.89
CA ASN A 166 9.38 19.33 2.49
C ASN A 166 8.44 19.04 3.66
N PHE A 167 7.49 18.10 3.48
CA PHE A 167 6.62 17.66 4.57
C PHE A 167 7.41 17.12 5.77
N LEU A 168 8.42 16.29 5.53
CA LEU A 168 9.25 15.72 6.59
C LEU A 168 10.09 16.77 7.33
N LYS A 169 10.47 17.87 6.66
CA LYS A 169 11.20 19.00 7.26
C LYS A 169 10.30 19.97 8.03
N GLU A 170 9.01 20.01 7.72
CA GLU A 170 8.01 20.85 8.41
C GLU A 170 7.46 20.20 9.69
N LEU A 171 7.73 18.91 9.90
CA LEU A 171 7.38 18.13 11.09
C LEU A 171 8.34 18.46 12.23
#